data_AF-A0A1A3PFZ4-F1
#
_entry.id   AF-A0A1A3PFZ4-F1
#
_cell.length_a   1.000
_cell.length_b   1.000
_cell.length_c   1.000
_cell.angle_alpha   90.00
_cell.angle_beta   90.00
_cell.angle_gamma   90.00
#
_symmetry.space_group_name_H-M   'P 1'
#
loop_
_entity.id
_entity.type
_entity.pdbx_description
1 polymer ?
#
loop_
_entity_poly.entity_id
_entity_poly.type
_entity_poly.pdbx_seq_one_letter_code
_entity_poly.pdbx_strand_id
1 'polypeptide(L)'
;MSDGNWSPRRWETTFISVTNESLQVVIDEANKALNTHGAEGWEVVNSSVQRVQVSHHFAGYDKGGEFYFEWSIVCTMKRPLTPA
;
A
#
# COMPACT_ATOMS: atom_id res chain seq x y z
N MET A 1 9.66 -39.87 9.95
CA MET A 1 8.65 -38.91 9.48
C MET A 1 9.41 -37.64 9.17
N SER A 2 9.79 -37.46 7.91
CA SER A 2 10.57 -36.30 7.47
C SER A 2 9.65 -35.10 7.41
N ASP A 3 10.06 -34.00 8.05
CA ASP A 3 9.43 -32.69 7.95
C ASP A 3 9.09 -32.41 6.49
N GLY A 4 7.79 -32.27 6.23
CA GLY A 4 7.22 -32.14 4.90
C GLY A 4 7.72 -30.88 4.22
N ASN A 5 8.87 -31.01 3.57
CA ASN A 5 9.40 -30.18 2.49
C ASN A 5 8.82 -28.76 2.44
N TRP A 6 9.06 -27.95 3.48
CA TRP A 6 8.83 -26.52 3.39
C TRP A 6 9.95 -25.95 2.52
N SER A 7 9.73 -25.99 1.21
CA SER A 7 10.59 -25.29 0.27
C SER A 7 10.01 -23.89 0.06
N PRO A 8 10.74 -22.79 0.34
CA PRO A 8 10.34 -21.48 -0.13
C PRO A 8 10.62 -21.47 -1.63
N ARG A 9 9.65 -21.90 -2.45
CA ARG A 9 9.80 -21.87 -3.91
C ARG A 9 9.52 -20.46 -4.41
N ARG A 10 10.45 -19.57 -4.05
CA ARG A 10 10.82 -18.33 -4.73
C ARG A 10 9.64 -17.31 -4.81
N TRP A 11 9.61 -16.39 -3.85
CA TRP A 11 8.58 -15.35 -3.70
C TRP A 11 9.18 -14.02 -4.12
N GLU A 12 8.43 -13.21 -4.85
CA GLU A 12 8.79 -11.81 -5.08
C GLU A 12 7.87 -10.91 -4.25
N THR A 13 8.44 -9.89 -3.61
CA THR A 13 7.69 -8.93 -2.78
C THR A 13 7.62 -7.59 -3.49
N THR A 14 6.42 -7.05 -3.61
CA THR A 14 6.19 -5.67 -4.06
C THR A 14 5.45 -4.87 -2.99
N PHE A 15 5.76 -3.59 -2.92
CA PHE A 15 5.17 -2.64 -1.98
C PHE A 15 4.41 -1.57 -2.78
N ILE A 16 3.12 -1.44 -2.51
CA ILE A 16 2.28 -0.39 -3.10
C ILE A 16 2.04 0.64 -2.00
N SER A 17 2.31 1.92 -2.28
CA SER A 17 2.04 3.03 -1.37
C SER A 17 1.27 4.12 -2.13
N VAL A 18 0.12 4.52 -1.59
CA VAL A 18 -0.72 5.58 -2.14
C VAL A 18 -1.00 6.60 -1.05
N THR A 19 -0.98 7.90 -1.37
CA THR A 19 -1.26 8.97 -0.42
C THR A 19 -2.16 10.05 -1.02
N ASN A 20 -3.16 10.53 -0.27
CA ASN A 20 -4.06 11.61 -0.69
C ASN A 20 -4.82 12.21 0.50
N GLU A 21 -5.34 13.44 0.37
CA GLU A 21 -6.18 14.07 1.39
C GLU A 21 -7.55 13.39 1.57
N SER A 22 -8.07 12.76 0.51
CA SER A 22 -9.34 12.04 0.54
C SER A 22 -9.12 10.54 0.69
N LEU A 23 -9.61 9.95 1.79
CA LEU A 23 -9.56 8.50 2.01
C LEU A 23 -10.19 7.72 0.85
N GLN A 24 -11.31 8.20 0.30
CA GLN A 24 -11.98 7.53 -0.81
C GLN A 24 -11.07 7.48 -2.05
N VAL A 25 -10.36 8.58 -2.34
CA VAL A 25 -9.41 8.64 -3.46
C VAL A 25 -8.26 7.65 -3.24
N VAL A 26 -7.72 7.55 -2.02
CA VAL A 26 -6.67 6.57 -1.71
C VAL A 26 -7.18 5.14 -1.90
N ILE A 27 -8.41 4.83 -1.47
CA ILE A 27 -9.02 3.51 -1.65
C ILE A 27 -9.19 3.21 -3.14
N ASP A 28 -9.68 4.15 -3.93
CA ASP A 28 -9.92 3.95 -5.37
C ASP A 28 -8.60 3.73 -6.14
N GLU A 29 -7.57 4.51 -5.83
CA GLU A 29 -6.23 4.36 -6.40
C GLU A 29 -5.55 3.06 -5.97
N ALA A 30 -5.64 2.70 -4.69
CA ALA A 30 -5.12 1.44 -4.18
C ALA A 30 -5.85 0.25 -4.84
N ASN A 31 -7.18 0.29 -4.95
CA ASN A 31 -7.96 -0.74 -5.63
C ASN A 31 -7.58 -0.88 -7.10
N LYS A 32 -7.36 0.23 -7.80
CA LYS A 32 -6.90 0.20 -9.19
C LYS A 32 -5.55 -0.52 -9.31
N ALA A 33 -4.58 -0.16 -8.48
CA ALA A 33 -3.26 -0.81 -8.46
C ALA A 33 -3.36 -2.29 -8.09
N LEU A 34 -4.12 -2.61 -7.05
CA LEU A 34 -4.33 -3.99 -6.59
C LEU A 34 -5.05 -4.85 -7.62
N ASN A 35 -6.02 -4.32 -8.36
CA ASN A 35 -6.70 -5.05 -9.43
C ASN A 35 -5.76 -5.35 -10.61
N THR A 36 -4.92 -4.38 -11.00
CA THR A 36 -3.90 -4.58 -12.04
C THR A 36 -2.91 -5.66 -11.61
N HIS A 37 -2.37 -5.58 -10.40
CA HIS A 37 -1.44 -6.58 -9.89
C HIS A 37 -2.11 -7.94 -9.61
N GLY A 38 -3.38 -7.97 -9.21
CA GLY A 38 -4.15 -9.20 -9.07
C GLY A 38 -4.28 -9.94 -10.41
N ALA A 39 -4.50 -9.21 -11.50
CA ALA A 39 -4.53 -9.79 -12.86
C ALA A 39 -3.16 -10.36 -13.30
N GLU A 40 -2.06 -9.85 -12.75
CA GLU A 40 -0.69 -10.36 -12.94
C GLU A 40 -0.33 -11.53 -11.98
N GLY A 41 -1.26 -11.94 -11.11
CA GLY A 41 -1.05 -13.05 -10.16
C GLY A 41 -0.43 -12.65 -8.82
N TRP A 42 -0.40 -11.35 -8.48
CA TRP A 42 0.00 -10.89 -7.16
C TRP A 42 -1.15 -11.04 -6.15
N GLU A 43 -0.80 -11.43 -4.92
CA GLU A 43 -1.70 -11.59 -3.79
C GLU A 43 -1.26 -10.65 -2.65
N VAL A 44 -2.22 -9.96 -2.03
CA VAL A 44 -1.95 -9.13 -0.85
C VAL A 44 -1.66 -10.03 0.36
N VAL A 45 -0.54 -9.79 1.03
CA VAL A 45 -0.17 -10.49 2.28
C VAL A 45 -0.27 -9.60 3.52
N ASN A 46 -0.20 -8.29 3.33
CA ASN A 46 -0.34 -7.31 4.39
C ASN A 46 -0.89 -6.00 3.81
N SER A 47 -1.69 -5.28 4.57
CA SER A 47 -2.06 -3.90 4.27
C SER A 47 -2.14 -3.08 5.55
N SER A 48 -1.72 -1.81 5.47
CA SER A 48 -1.83 -0.84 6.55
C SER A 48 -2.35 0.48 6.03
N VAL A 49 -3.32 1.06 6.73
CA VAL A 49 -3.85 2.40 6.47
C VAL A 49 -3.34 3.35 7.55
N GLN A 50 -2.84 4.51 7.15
CA GLN A 50 -2.34 5.55 8.04
C GLN A 50 -3.07 6.86 7.77
N ARG A 51 -3.25 7.68 8.80
CA ARG A 51 -3.74 9.04 8.70
C ARG A 51 -2.78 9.98 9.41
N VAL A 52 -2.35 11.02 8.72
CA VAL A 52 -1.45 12.04 9.25
C VAL A 52 -2.08 13.41 9.08
N GLN A 53 -2.04 14.23 10.12
CA GLN A 53 -2.41 15.65 10.01
C GLN A 53 -1.23 16.39 9.40
N VAL A 54 -1.47 17.07 8.27
CA VAL A 54 -0.47 17.86 7.56
C VAL A 54 -0.93 19.31 7.47
N SER A 55 0.02 20.21 7.30
CA SER A 55 -0.25 21.62 7.02
C SER A 55 0.32 21.94 5.64
N HIS A 56 -0.55 22.27 4.69
CA HIS A 56 -0.10 22.82 3.41
C HIS A 56 0.05 24.34 3.54
N HIS A 57 1.03 24.92 2.83
CA HIS A 57 1.28 26.37 2.79
C HIS A 57 1.51 27.04 4.17
N PHE A 58 2.44 26.50 4.97
CA PHE A 58 2.84 27.13 6.23
C PHE A 58 3.70 28.39 5.97
N ALA A 59 3.05 29.53 5.71
CA ALA A 59 3.70 30.83 5.79
C ALA A 59 3.82 31.22 7.28
N GLY A 60 5.04 31.48 7.72
CA GLY A 60 5.38 31.62 9.14
C GLY A 60 4.44 32.54 9.95
N TYR A 61 4.20 32.10 11.19
CA TYR A 61 3.68 32.86 12.34
C TYR A 61 2.32 33.57 12.24
N ASP A 62 1.59 33.51 11.13
CA ASP A 62 0.25 34.10 11.05
C ASP A 62 -0.87 33.04 10.99
N LYS A 63 -1.95 33.38 11.70
CA LYS A 63 -3.10 32.55 12.10
C LYS A 63 -3.95 32.04 10.93
N GLY A 64 -3.40 31.20 10.05
CA GLY A 64 -4.13 30.79 8.84
C GLY A 64 -3.67 29.52 8.13
N GLY A 65 -2.80 28.70 8.73
CA GLY A 65 -2.45 27.40 8.14
C GLY A 65 -3.68 26.50 8.06
N GLU A 66 -4.08 26.11 6.86
CA GLU A 66 -5.12 25.10 6.68
C GLU A 66 -4.54 23.73 7.05
N PHE A 67 -5.17 23.08 8.03
CA PHE A 67 -4.82 21.73 8.42
C PHE A 67 -5.62 20.75 7.57
N TYR A 68 -4.90 19.85 6.92
CA TYR A 68 -5.48 18.78 6.12
C TYR A 68 -5.11 17.44 6.77
N PHE A 69 -5.82 16.40 6.37
CA PHE A 69 -5.48 15.04 6.73
C PHE A 69 -5.06 14.31 5.48
N GLU A 70 -3.82 13.87 5.42
CA GLU A 70 -3.37 12.91 4.41
C GLU A 70 -3.64 11.49 4.91
N TRP A 71 -4.17 10.67 4.02
CA TRP A 71 -4.35 9.25 4.20
C TRP A 71 -3.32 8.53 3.37
N SER A 72 -2.77 7.44 3.89
CA SER A 72 -1.87 6.57 3.15
C SER A 72 -2.29 5.12 3.28
N ILE A 73 -2.21 4.36 2.19
CA ILE A 73 -2.37 2.90 2.20
C ILE A 73 -1.09 2.27 1.70
N VAL A 74 -0.53 1.37 2.50
CA VAL A 74 0.62 0.54 2.12
C VAL A 74 0.17 -0.91 2.04
N CYS A 75 0.35 -1.54 0.88
CA CYS A 75 0.08 -2.97 0.68
C CYS A 75 1.39 -3.69 0.38
N THR A 76 1.63 -4.80 1.06
CA THR A 76 2.67 -5.76 0.71
C THR A 76 2.03 -6.89 -0.07
N MET A 77 2.58 -7.21 -1.24
CA MET A 77 2.09 -8.29 -2.08
C MET A 77 3.17 -9.31 -2.36
N LYS A 78 2.75 -10.54 -2.62
CA LYS A 78 3.58 -11.63 -3.10
C LYS A 78 3.04 -12.12 -4.44
N ARG A 79 3.89 -12.63 -5.32
CA ARG A 79 3.44 -13.51 -6.40
C ARG A 79 4.08 -14.88 -6.28
N PRO A 80 3.33 -15.98 -6.47
CA PRO A 80 3.92 -17.30 -6.62
C PRO A 80 4.80 -17.33 -7.88
N LEU A 81 6.03 -17.83 -7.79
CA LEU A 81 6.78 -18.13 -9.00
C LEU A 81 6.22 -19.39 -9.66
N THR A 82 6.09 -19.33 -10.98
CA THR A 82 5.68 -20.48 -11.79
C THR A 82 6.68 -21.62 -11.58
N PRO A 83 6.23 -22.86 -11.32
CA PRO A 83 7.14 -24.00 -11.27
C PRO A 83 7.92 -24.09 -12.60
N ALA A 84 9.23 -24.26 -12.51
CA ALA A 84 10.09 -24.53 -13.67
C ALA A 84 9.85 -25.95 -14.22
#